data_AF-A0A9Q4FJD6-F1
#
_entry.id   AF-A0A9Q4FJD6-F1
#
_cell.length_a   1.000
_cell.length_b   1.000
_cell.length_c   1.000
_cell.angle_alpha   90.00
_cell.angle_beta   90.00
_cell.angle_gamma   90.00
#
_symmetry.space_group_name_H-M   'P 1'
#
loop_
_entity.id
_entity.type
_entity.pdbx_description
1 polymer ?
#
loop_
_entity_poly.entity_id
_entity_poly.type
_entity_poly.pdbx_seq_one_letter_code
_entity_poly.pdbx_strand_id
1 'polypeptide(L)'
;MNKILNFVPSKASAVKELLKGWNIEEPAPEISQSVAEDYLKISGWAIGHRPIRKLALEVSNEIYYADLDTQRPDVIEAVFGKSEDGANDSSCGFSITLQSKLSSIASFDIGFIFEEKIEWVGTFFFEDPQKVLIGKHQWLFLDNDSNDSVDQFTGHLEFPVSDQEKWITYLSDVQSISTINKFEWLMVLAPSKEYVFQDYYPHELSEHNTPGQFMKLFNGHQKIIYPLDLLIQDRELSYWKGDTHWTDYGAYLIFKDILSRFNLPVLNFDLHCHIEFSIKYSIGDLSEKLPGHPKQPKVQLSERNCKPSEVVIYDNHIPNNGRIIISENTQPLCSDSILIFGSSSAYNFVKFFQMYFRRVVLVHSAAELDTEIISHEKSKYVLLQSNSRFINVAPEYLGTHSVRRLIRSKIENFSALEVRKIMKLQDHSLSGNETFYTSML
;
A
#
# COMPACT_ATOMS: atom_id res chain seq x y z
N MET A 1 12.62 20.03 -16.84
CA MET A 1 14.00 19.60 -16.49
C MET A 1 13.83 18.12 -16.25
N ASN A 2 14.10 17.29 -17.25
CA ASN A 2 13.55 15.94 -17.26
C ASN A 2 14.65 14.99 -16.81
N LYS A 3 14.69 14.71 -15.50
CA LYS A 3 15.35 13.53 -14.96
C LYS A 3 14.40 12.36 -15.14
N ILE A 4 14.90 11.13 -15.25
CA ILE A 4 14.05 9.98 -14.93
C ILE A 4 13.64 10.17 -13.47
N LEU A 5 12.35 10.41 -13.25
CA LEU A 5 11.81 10.60 -11.92
C LEU A 5 11.30 9.29 -11.34
N ASN A 6 10.91 8.35 -12.19
CA ASN A 6 10.32 7.10 -11.77
C ASN A 6 10.55 5.99 -12.81
N PHE A 7 10.63 4.75 -12.32
CA PHE A 7 10.64 3.54 -13.12
C PHE A 7 9.58 2.59 -12.56
N VAL A 8 8.62 2.20 -13.38
CA VAL A 8 7.59 1.22 -13.04
C VAL A 8 7.95 -0.10 -13.72
N PRO A 9 8.41 -1.11 -12.98
CA PRO A 9 8.76 -2.39 -13.57
C PRO A 9 7.52 -3.12 -14.09
N SER A 10 7.67 -3.78 -15.23
CA SER A 10 6.70 -4.75 -15.74
C SER A 10 6.58 -5.91 -14.76
N LYS A 11 5.33 -6.27 -14.42
CA LYS A 11 5.04 -7.38 -13.50
C LYS A 11 5.08 -8.75 -14.18
N ALA A 12 5.45 -8.81 -15.46
CA ALA A 12 5.58 -10.06 -16.19
C ALA A 12 6.64 -10.96 -15.55
N SER A 13 6.23 -12.14 -15.07
CA SER A 13 7.12 -13.16 -14.49
C SER A 13 8.27 -13.55 -15.43
N ALA A 14 8.00 -13.56 -16.73
CA ALA A 14 8.96 -13.90 -17.77
C ALA A 14 10.24 -13.03 -17.73
N VAL A 15 10.14 -11.75 -17.40
CA VAL A 15 11.30 -10.84 -17.42
C VAL A 15 12.37 -11.26 -16.40
N LYS A 16 11.95 -11.69 -15.20
CA LYS A 16 12.86 -12.15 -14.14
C LYS A 16 13.54 -13.48 -14.48
N GLU A 17 12.88 -14.32 -15.27
CA GLU A 17 13.42 -15.62 -15.70
C GLU A 17 14.33 -15.50 -16.93
N LEU A 18 14.15 -14.44 -17.74
CA LEU A 18 14.87 -14.23 -18.99
C LEU A 18 16.12 -13.36 -18.83
N LEU A 19 16.14 -12.41 -17.90
CA LEU A 19 17.28 -11.51 -17.67
C LEU A 19 18.10 -11.91 -16.45
N LYS A 20 19.42 -12.02 -16.64
CA LYS A 20 20.38 -12.15 -15.54
C LYS A 20 20.65 -10.81 -14.86
N GLY A 21 20.63 -9.72 -15.64
CA GLY A 21 20.79 -8.35 -15.15
C GLY A 21 20.75 -7.34 -16.28
N TRP A 22 20.40 -6.10 -15.97
CA TRP A 22 20.40 -4.99 -16.92
C TRP A 22 20.46 -3.67 -16.15
N ASN A 23 20.83 -2.59 -16.85
CA ASN A 23 20.78 -1.24 -16.31
C ASN A 23 20.62 -0.20 -17.42
N ILE A 24 19.97 0.92 -17.11
CA ILE A 24 20.06 2.15 -17.90
C ILE A 24 21.10 3.07 -17.25
N GLU A 25 22.03 3.55 -18.07
CA GLU A 25 23.07 4.48 -17.66
C GLU A 25 22.79 5.90 -18.16
N GLU A 26 22.16 6.04 -19.33
CA GLU A 26 21.65 7.31 -19.80
C GLU A 26 20.18 7.18 -20.21
N PRO A 27 19.31 8.09 -19.77
CA PRO A 27 19.62 9.22 -18.89
C PRO A 27 19.93 8.74 -17.45
N ALA A 28 21.02 9.23 -16.85
CA ALA A 28 21.40 8.80 -15.51
C ALA A 28 20.48 9.43 -14.46
N PRO A 29 20.28 8.81 -13.27
CA PRO A 29 19.48 9.38 -12.19
C PRO A 29 19.94 10.81 -11.79
N GLU A 30 21.23 11.10 -11.95
CA GLU A 30 21.84 12.38 -11.60
C GLU A 30 22.11 13.30 -12.80
N ILE A 31 22.20 12.76 -14.02
CA ILE A 31 22.58 13.50 -15.23
C ILE A 31 21.34 14.08 -15.90
N SER A 32 21.28 15.41 -15.93
CA SER A 32 20.25 16.17 -16.65
C SER A 32 20.54 16.19 -18.14
N GLN A 33 19.65 15.65 -18.98
CA GLN A 33 19.52 16.14 -20.36
C GLN A 33 18.76 17.47 -20.31
N SER A 34 19.26 18.49 -21.01
CA SER A 34 18.64 19.81 -20.95
C SER A 34 17.31 19.81 -21.70
N VAL A 35 16.32 20.57 -21.22
CA VAL A 35 14.97 20.70 -21.85
C VAL A 35 15.05 21.29 -23.27
N ALA A 36 16.21 21.84 -23.65
CA ALA A 36 16.46 22.44 -24.95
C ALA A 36 17.02 21.43 -25.98
N GLU A 37 17.22 20.16 -25.62
CA GLU A 37 17.70 19.13 -26.54
C GLU A 37 16.55 18.53 -27.36
N ASP A 38 16.73 18.50 -28.68
CA ASP A 38 15.79 17.92 -29.65
C ASP A 38 15.97 16.40 -29.81
N TYR A 39 16.53 15.74 -28.80
CA TYR A 39 16.72 14.29 -28.82
C TYR A 39 16.55 13.64 -27.45
N LEU A 40 16.22 12.35 -27.46
CA LEU A 40 16.26 11.46 -26.32
C LEU A 40 17.35 10.41 -26.57
N LYS A 41 18.41 10.43 -25.76
CA LYS A 41 19.45 9.40 -25.77
C LYS A 41 19.23 8.41 -24.64
N ILE A 42 19.17 7.13 -24.98
CA ILE A 42 19.05 6.01 -24.06
C ILE A 42 20.25 5.09 -24.26
N SER A 43 21.02 4.84 -23.22
CA SER A 43 22.12 3.87 -23.24
C SER A 43 22.23 3.09 -21.94
N GLY A 44 22.78 1.89 -22.01
CA GLY A 44 22.89 0.99 -20.88
C GLY A 44 23.46 -0.35 -21.29
N TRP A 45 23.13 -1.39 -20.52
CA TRP A 45 23.54 -2.76 -20.80
C TRP A 45 22.48 -3.76 -20.36
N ALA A 46 22.46 -4.94 -20.98
CA ALA A 46 21.59 -6.03 -20.59
C ALA A 46 22.23 -7.40 -20.86
N ILE A 47 22.02 -8.33 -19.95
CA ILE A 47 22.53 -9.70 -20.01
C ILE A 47 21.35 -10.64 -19.74
N GLY A 48 21.06 -11.48 -20.72
CA GLY A 48 20.02 -12.51 -20.60
C GLY A 48 20.56 -13.83 -20.05
N HIS A 49 19.69 -14.63 -19.46
CA HIS A 49 19.89 -16.09 -19.34
C HIS A 49 19.82 -16.77 -20.70
N ARG A 50 19.21 -16.11 -21.70
CA ARG A 50 19.17 -16.46 -23.11
C ARG A 50 19.69 -15.30 -23.97
N PRO A 51 20.11 -15.56 -25.23
CA PRO A 51 20.57 -14.49 -26.13
C PRO A 51 19.51 -13.40 -26.34
N ILE A 52 19.88 -12.16 -26.06
CA ILE A 52 19.07 -10.98 -26.38
C ILE A 52 19.40 -10.58 -27.81
N ARG A 53 18.38 -10.47 -28.68
CA ARG A 53 18.60 -10.04 -30.06
C ARG A 53 18.75 -8.53 -30.19
N LYS A 54 17.82 -7.78 -29.59
CA LYS A 54 17.78 -6.31 -29.64
C LYS A 54 17.12 -5.74 -28.40
N LEU A 55 17.43 -4.48 -28.13
CA LEU A 55 16.61 -3.57 -27.34
C LEU A 55 15.38 -3.19 -28.16
N ALA A 56 14.22 -3.12 -27.50
CA ALA A 56 13.02 -2.47 -28.00
C ALA A 56 12.66 -1.31 -27.08
N LEU A 57 12.33 -0.16 -27.66
CA LEU A 57 11.88 1.03 -26.94
C LEU A 57 10.57 1.52 -27.55
N GLU A 58 9.53 1.65 -26.74
CA GLU A 58 8.29 2.28 -27.19
C GLU A 58 8.22 3.72 -26.68
N VAL A 59 8.08 4.66 -27.61
CA VAL A 59 7.95 6.09 -27.33
C VAL A 59 6.80 6.63 -28.17
N SER A 60 5.78 7.21 -27.52
CA SER A 60 4.61 7.79 -28.21
C SER A 60 3.93 6.82 -29.19
N ASN A 61 3.76 5.55 -28.78
CA ASN A 61 3.19 4.44 -29.57
C ASN A 61 4.00 4.01 -30.80
N GLU A 62 5.27 4.42 -30.89
CA GLU A 62 6.20 3.94 -31.92
C GLU A 62 7.32 3.12 -31.27
N ILE A 63 7.65 1.98 -31.89
CA ILE A 63 8.69 1.08 -31.39
C ILE A 63 9.98 1.27 -32.17
N TYR A 64 11.06 1.51 -31.45
CA TYR A 64 12.42 1.68 -31.92
C TYR A 64 13.30 0.53 -31.43
N TYR A 65 14.33 0.19 -32.20
CA TYR A 65 15.20 -0.94 -31.87
C TYR A 65 16.68 -0.53 -31.87
N ALA A 66 17.45 -1.13 -30.97
CA ALA A 66 18.90 -0.98 -30.92
C ALA A 66 19.57 -2.34 -30.75
N ASP A 67 20.75 -2.50 -31.35
CA ASP A 67 21.58 -3.68 -31.16
C ASP A 67 22.33 -3.58 -29.81
N LEU A 68 22.65 -4.73 -29.21
CA LEU A 68 23.46 -4.82 -27.99
C LEU A 68 24.94 -5.03 -28.35
N ASP A 69 25.46 -4.21 -29.26
CA ASP A 69 26.78 -4.38 -29.89
C ASP A 69 27.91 -3.62 -29.17
N THR A 70 27.58 -2.82 -28.15
CA THR A 70 28.57 -2.02 -27.42
C THR A 70 29.34 -2.90 -26.44
N GLN A 71 30.67 -2.85 -26.54
CA GLN A 71 31.58 -3.65 -25.73
C GLN A 71 31.64 -3.14 -24.28
N ARG A 72 31.31 -4.01 -23.33
CA ARG A 72 31.23 -3.72 -21.88
C ARG A 72 31.95 -4.79 -21.04
N PRO A 73 33.28 -4.91 -21.17
CA PRO A 73 34.07 -5.88 -20.40
C PRO A 73 33.98 -5.65 -18.89
N ASP A 74 33.78 -4.40 -18.46
CA ASP A 74 33.55 -4.00 -17.07
C ASP A 74 32.31 -4.66 -16.46
N VAL A 75 31.22 -4.73 -17.23
CA VAL A 75 29.96 -5.35 -16.80
C VAL A 75 30.12 -6.88 -16.75
N ILE A 76 30.76 -7.47 -17.75
CA ILE A 76 30.99 -8.92 -17.79
C ILE A 76 31.85 -9.35 -16.59
N GLU A 77 32.93 -8.62 -16.29
CA GLU A 77 33.78 -8.87 -15.13
C GLU A 77 33.00 -8.75 -13.81
N ALA A 78 32.14 -7.73 -13.67
CA ALA A 78 31.32 -7.54 -12.48
C ALA A 78 30.25 -8.64 -12.28
N VAL A 79 29.63 -9.12 -13.37
CA VAL A 79 28.49 -10.05 -13.33
C VAL A 79 28.91 -11.53 -13.34
N PHE A 80 30.09 -11.85 -13.88
CA PHE A 80 30.60 -13.23 -13.98
C PHE A 80 31.92 -13.48 -13.24
N GLY A 81 32.60 -12.42 -12.76
CA GLY A 81 33.95 -12.51 -12.19
C GLY A 81 35.06 -12.55 -13.24
N LYS A 82 36.32 -12.49 -12.82
CA LYS A 82 37.48 -12.64 -13.72
C LYS A 82 37.56 -14.08 -14.24
N SER A 83 37.32 -14.29 -15.53
CA SER A 83 37.59 -15.57 -16.19
C SER A 83 39.06 -15.65 -16.64
N GLU A 84 39.73 -16.77 -16.37
CA GLU A 84 41.10 -17.03 -16.87
C GLU A 84 41.17 -17.32 -18.38
N ASP A 85 40.02 -17.57 -19.03
CA ASP A 85 39.91 -17.78 -20.48
C ASP A 85 39.11 -16.65 -21.15
N GLY A 86 39.80 -15.85 -21.98
CA GLY A 86 39.28 -14.64 -22.62
C GLY A 86 38.41 -14.89 -23.85
N ALA A 87 37.24 -15.51 -23.69
CA ALA A 87 36.31 -15.76 -24.81
C ALA A 87 34.82 -15.59 -24.46
N ASN A 88 34.47 -14.71 -23.52
CA ASN A 88 33.08 -14.26 -23.40
C ASN A 88 32.86 -13.04 -24.30
N ASP A 89 31.85 -13.10 -25.16
CA ASP A 89 31.40 -11.97 -25.96
C ASP A 89 31.01 -10.82 -25.02
N SER A 90 31.78 -9.72 -25.05
CA SER A 90 31.54 -8.55 -24.22
C SER A 90 30.55 -7.57 -24.84
N SER A 91 29.90 -7.89 -25.96
CA SER A 91 28.82 -7.07 -26.50
C SER A 91 27.53 -7.27 -25.69
N CYS A 92 27.32 -6.41 -24.71
CA CYS A 92 26.08 -6.38 -23.93
C CYS A 92 25.55 -4.96 -23.69
N GLY A 93 26.27 -3.94 -24.14
CA GLY A 93 25.84 -2.55 -24.08
C GLY A 93 24.97 -2.16 -25.27
N PHE A 94 24.05 -1.23 -25.06
CA PHE A 94 23.21 -0.64 -26.10
C PHE A 94 23.24 0.89 -26.01
N SER A 95 23.01 1.55 -27.14
CA SER A 95 22.85 3.01 -27.23
C SER A 95 21.95 3.38 -28.40
N ILE A 96 20.96 4.22 -28.16
CA ILE A 96 20.03 4.71 -29.17
C ILE A 96 19.70 6.18 -28.90
N THR A 97 19.60 6.96 -29.97
CA THR A 97 19.25 8.38 -29.92
C THR A 97 18.07 8.63 -30.83
N LEU A 98 16.96 9.08 -30.25
CA LEU A 98 15.72 9.40 -30.95
C LEU A 98 15.65 10.91 -31.14
N GLN A 99 15.46 11.39 -32.38
CA GLN A 99 15.23 12.80 -32.66
C GLN A 99 13.79 13.15 -32.27
N SER A 100 13.62 13.66 -31.06
CA SER A 100 12.33 14.06 -30.52
C SER A 100 12.56 15.05 -29.40
N LYS A 101 11.66 16.04 -29.30
CA LYS A 101 11.78 17.08 -28.29
C LYS A 101 11.56 16.45 -26.92
N LEU A 102 12.58 16.41 -26.06
CA LEU A 102 12.50 15.74 -24.76
C LEU A 102 11.34 16.28 -23.89
N SER A 103 11.00 17.57 -24.06
CA SER A 103 9.87 18.21 -23.38
C SER A 103 8.48 17.64 -23.75
N SER A 104 8.35 16.91 -24.86
CA SER A 104 7.08 16.30 -25.28
C SER A 104 6.97 14.81 -24.93
N ILE A 105 8.00 14.21 -24.33
CA ILE A 105 8.01 12.80 -23.97
C ILE A 105 7.72 12.69 -22.47
N ALA A 106 6.55 12.16 -22.11
CA ALA A 106 6.17 11.92 -20.72
C ALA A 106 6.84 10.66 -20.16
N SER A 107 6.90 9.60 -20.96
CA SER A 107 7.46 8.30 -20.61
C SER A 107 7.96 7.54 -21.83
N PHE A 108 8.68 6.44 -21.59
CA PHE A 108 9.01 5.44 -22.60
C PHE A 108 9.03 4.05 -21.97
N ASP A 109 8.63 3.02 -22.74
CA ASP A 109 8.75 1.63 -22.32
C ASP A 109 10.05 1.04 -22.83
N ILE A 110 10.66 0.17 -22.03
CA ILE A 110 11.84 -0.60 -22.40
C ILE A 110 11.53 -2.09 -22.40
N GLY A 111 11.96 -2.77 -23.45
CA GLY A 111 11.83 -4.20 -23.60
C GLY A 111 13.05 -4.81 -24.28
N PHE A 112 13.17 -6.13 -24.19
CA PHE A 112 14.21 -6.87 -24.89
C PHE A 112 13.59 -7.93 -25.77
N ILE A 113 14.15 -8.10 -26.97
CA ILE A 113 13.70 -9.14 -27.90
C ILE A 113 14.44 -10.43 -27.58
N PHE A 114 13.67 -11.43 -27.17
CA PHE A 114 14.11 -12.81 -27.09
C PHE A 114 13.48 -13.58 -28.23
N GLU A 115 14.31 -14.21 -29.05
CA GLU A 115 13.87 -14.90 -30.28
C GLU A 115 13.10 -13.93 -31.20
N GLU A 116 11.77 -13.93 -31.18
CA GLU A 116 10.93 -13.02 -31.98
C GLU A 116 9.87 -12.26 -31.17
N LYS A 117 9.95 -12.33 -29.83
CA LYS A 117 8.99 -11.69 -28.93
C LYS A 117 9.66 -10.57 -28.15
N ILE A 118 8.98 -9.43 -28.06
CA ILE A 118 9.35 -8.34 -27.16
C ILE A 118 8.85 -8.70 -25.75
N GLU A 119 9.77 -8.73 -24.80
CA GLU A 119 9.45 -8.85 -23.38
C GLU A 119 9.69 -7.49 -22.73
N TRP A 120 8.60 -6.79 -22.42
CA TRP A 120 8.62 -5.48 -21.80
C TRP A 120 9.08 -5.56 -20.35
N VAL A 121 10.11 -4.80 -20.01
CA VAL A 121 10.75 -4.76 -18.70
C VAL A 121 10.13 -3.69 -17.80
N GLY A 122 9.60 -2.62 -18.36
CA GLY A 122 8.88 -1.59 -17.62
C GLY A 122 8.91 -0.23 -18.31
N THR A 123 8.34 0.75 -17.63
CA THR A 123 8.16 2.12 -18.12
C THR A 123 9.01 3.09 -17.32
N PHE A 124 9.76 3.93 -18.02
CA PHE A 124 10.48 5.06 -17.45
C PHE A 124 9.68 6.34 -17.63
N PHE A 125 9.59 7.14 -16.59
CA PHE A 125 8.86 8.40 -16.60
C PHE A 125 9.79 9.60 -16.38
N PHE A 126 9.63 10.62 -17.22
CA PHE A 126 10.31 11.91 -17.09
C PHE A 126 9.58 12.89 -16.17
N GLU A 127 8.30 12.63 -15.91
CA GLU A 127 7.44 13.30 -14.94
C GLU A 127 6.84 12.24 -14.02
N ASP A 128 6.84 12.42 -12.69
CA ASP A 128 6.25 11.42 -11.80
C ASP A 128 4.77 11.26 -12.19
N PRO A 129 4.32 10.06 -12.61
CA PRO A 129 2.99 9.89 -13.17
C PRO A 129 1.97 10.39 -12.15
N GLN A 130 0.99 11.17 -12.63
CA GLN A 130 0.04 11.83 -11.73
C GLN A 130 -0.69 10.74 -10.94
N LYS A 131 -0.46 10.71 -9.62
CA LYS A 131 -1.06 9.69 -8.72
C LYS A 131 -2.51 10.01 -8.33
N VAL A 132 -3.17 10.85 -9.14
CA VAL A 132 -4.48 11.42 -8.87
C VAL A 132 -5.26 11.52 -10.17
N LEU A 133 -6.33 10.73 -10.27
CA LEU A 133 -7.30 10.82 -11.34
C LEU A 133 -8.42 11.79 -10.93
N ILE A 134 -8.85 12.68 -11.83
CA ILE A 134 -9.95 13.61 -11.58
C ILE A 134 -11.22 13.04 -12.22
N GLY A 135 -12.15 12.63 -11.38
CA GLY A 135 -13.48 12.17 -11.78
C GLY A 135 -14.51 13.28 -11.88
N LYS A 136 -15.78 12.89 -12.08
CA LYS A 136 -16.90 13.85 -12.18
C LYS A 136 -17.03 14.67 -10.91
N HIS A 137 -17.53 15.89 -11.07
CA HIS A 137 -17.70 16.86 -9.99
C HIS A 137 -16.40 17.14 -9.20
N GLN A 138 -15.23 16.97 -9.80
CA GLN A 138 -13.91 17.15 -9.18
C GLN A 138 -13.63 16.17 -8.02
N TRP A 139 -14.24 14.99 -8.02
CA TRP A 139 -13.82 13.92 -7.11
C TRP A 139 -12.44 13.42 -7.50
N LEU A 140 -11.53 13.33 -6.53
CA LEU A 140 -10.18 12.85 -6.77
C LEU A 140 -10.12 11.36 -6.50
N PHE A 141 -9.49 10.57 -7.35
CA PHE A 141 -9.28 9.14 -7.15
C PHE A 141 -7.80 8.82 -7.22
N LEU A 142 -7.40 7.69 -6.63
CA LEU A 142 -6.03 7.25 -6.70
C LEU A 142 -5.73 6.71 -8.10
N ASP A 143 -4.55 7.01 -8.61
CA ASP A 143 -4.05 6.53 -9.89
C ASP A 143 -2.56 6.23 -9.77
N ASN A 144 -1.99 5.45 -10.69
CA ASN A 144 -0.56 5.12 -10.78
C ASN A 144 0.05 4.75 -9.42
N ASP A 145 -0.68 3.96 -8.62
CA ASP A 145 -0.27 3.51 -7.30
C ASP A 145 0.39 2.14 -7.35
N SER A 146 1.14 1.80 -6.30
CA SER A 146 1.92 0.56 -6.24
C SER A 146 1.08 -0.73 -6.23
N ASN A 147 -0.25 -0.62 -6.11
CA ASN A 147 -1.16 -1.76 -6.08
C ASN A 147 -1.99 -1.90 -7.36
N ASP A 148 -1.80 -1.05 -8.36
CA ASP A 148 -2.56 -1.03 -9.62
C ASP A 148 -4.08 -0.90 -9.41
N SER A 149 -4.53 0.07 -8.60
CA SER A 149 -5.95 0.18 -8.23
C SER A 149 -6.89 0.33 -9.44
N VAL A 150 -6.43 1.00 -10.52
CA VAL A 150 -7.18 1.11 -11.79
C VAL A 150 -7.35 -0.26 -12.45
N ASP A 151 -6.29 -1.06 -12.54
CA ASP A 151 -6.32 -2.39 -13.16
C ASP A 151 -7.13 -3.38 -12.31
N GLN A 152 -7.10 -3.23 -10.99
CA GLN A 152 -7.99 -3.97 -10.10
C GLN A 152 -9.47 -3.68 -10.38
N PHE A 153 -9.82 -2.41 -10.58
CA PHE A 153 -11.20 -1.98 -10.80
C PHE A 153 -11.71 -2.36 -12.20
N THR A 154 -10.87 -2.17 -13.22
CA THR A 154 -11.17 -2.48 -14.63
C THR A 154 -11.00 -3.97 -14.97
N GLY A 155 -10.50 -4.78 -14.03
CA GLY A 155 -10.32 -6.22 -14.21
C GLY A 155 -9.15 -6.59 -15.13
N HIS A 156 -8.23 -5.67 -15.39
CA HIS A 156 -6.97 -5.96 -16.09
C HIS A 156 -5.95 -6.65 -15.17
N LEU A 157 -6.12 -6.53 -13.85
CA LEU A 157 -5.32 -7.29 -12.90
C LEU A 157 -6.01 -8.60 -12.55
N GLU A 158 -5.37 -9.71 -12.89
CA GLU A 158 -5.79 -11.04 -12.45
C GLU A 158 -5.40 -11.27 -10.98
N PHE A 159 -6.28 -11.89 -10.19
CA PHE A 159 -5.96 -12.27 -8.83
C PHE A 159 -5.21 -13.62 -8.84
N PRO A 160 -3.89 -13.67 -8.62
CA PRO A 160 -3.11 -14.88 -8.89
C PRO A 160 -3.55 -16.05 -8.02
N VAL A 161 -3.67 -17.25 -8.60
CA VAL A 161 -4.05 -18.48 -7.87
C VAL A 161 -3.13 -18.72 -6.67
N SER A 162 -1.84 -18.42 -6.80
CA SER A 162 -0.88 -18.52 -5.70
C SER A 162 -1.24 -17.63 -4.50
N ASP A 163 -1.75 -16.42 -4.74
CA ASP A 163 -2.15 -15.52 -3.65
C ASP A 163 -3.55 -15.88 -3.12
N GLN A 164 -4.43 -16.43 -3.94
CA GLN A 164 -5.68 -17.04 -3.47
C GLN A 164 -5.40 -18.16 -2.46
N GLU A 165 -4.51 -19.09 -2.79
CA GLU A 165 -4.11 -20.19 -1.90
C GLU A 165 -3.51 -19.68 -0.59
N LYS A 166 -2.60 -18.69 -0.65
CA LYS A 166 -2.02 -18.07 0.54
C LYS A 166 -3.08 -17.42 1.44
N TRP A 167 -4.05 -16.70 0.87
CA TRP A 167 -5.14 -16.12 1.66
C TRP A 167 -6.00 -17.18 2.35
N ILE A 168 -6.32 -18.28 1.66
CA ILE A 168 -7.07 -19.40 2.24
C ILE A 168 -6.30 -19.99 3.43
N THR A 169 -5.01 -20.28 3.23
CA THR A 169 -4.13 -20.81 4.28
C THR A 169 -4.02 -19.83 5.44
N TYR A 170 -3.74 -18.55 5.17
CA TYR A 170 -3.59 -17.52 6.18
C TYR A 170 -4.84 -17.38 7.04
N LEU A 171 -6.03 -17.29 6.44
CA LEU A 171 -7.27 -17.14 7.21
C LEU A 171 -7.68 -18.42 7.95
N SER A 172 -7.33 -19.60 7.41
CA SER A 172 -7.46 -20.87 8.13
C SER A 172 -6.55 -20.94 9.36
N ASP A 173 -5.32 -20.44 9.24
CA ASP A 173 -4.37 -20.35 10.35
C ASP A 173 -4.84 -19.35 11.41
N VAL A 174 -5.38 -18.20 10.99
CA VAL A 174 -6.03 -17.22 11.89
C VAL A 174 -7.18 -17.88 12.66
N GLN A 175 -8.02 -18.66 12.00
CA GLN A 175 -9.11 -19.39 12.67
C GLN A 175 -8.59 -20.46 13.65
N SER A 176 -7.48 -21.12 13.32
CA SER A 176 -6.84 -22.11 14.18
C SER A 176 -6.26 -21.47 15.44
N ILE A 177 -5.47 -20.40 15.28
CA ILE A 177 -4.86 -19.68 16.40
C ILE A 177 -5.91 -18.97 17.26
N SER A 178 -7.03 -18.51 16.68
CA SER A 178 -8.14 -17.93 17.42
C SER A 178 -8.81 -18.95 18.34
N THR A 179 -8.91 -20.20 17.91
CA THR A 179 -9.44 -21.30 18.71
C THR A 179 -8.49 -21.65 19.87
N ILE A 180 -7.18 -21.70 19.60
CA ILE A 180 -6.14 -22.00 20.61
C ILE A 180 -6.08 -20.90 21.67
N ASN A 181 -6.07 -19.64 21.25
CA ASN A 181 -5.93 -18.48 22.14
C ASN A 181 -7.28 -17.91 22.63
N LYS A 182 -8.40 -18.52 22.21
CA LYS A 182 -9.77 -18.19 22.61
C LYS A 182 -10.15 -16.72 22.37
N PHE A 183 -9.85 -16.21 21.18
CA PHE A 183 -10.29 -14.89 20.74
C PHE A 183 -11.30 -14.98 19.60
N GLU A 184 -12.20 -14.01 19.52
CA GLU A 184 -13.06 -13.79 18.36
C GLU A 184 -12.35 -12.88 17.35
N TRP A 185 -12.59 -13.13 16.07
CA TRP A 185 -11.98 -12.32 15.02
C TRP A 185 -12.92 -12.03 13.86
N LEU A 186 -12.65 -10.89 13.22
CA LEU A 186 -13.25 -10.41 11.98
C LEU A 186 -12.14 -9.84 11.09
N MET A 187 -12.33 -9.95 9.78
CA MET A 187 -11.53 -9.25 8.77
C MET A 187 -12.41 -8.23 8.05
N VAL A 188 -11.93 -7.00 7.94
CA VAL A 188 -12.60 -5.90 7.25
C VAL A 188 -11.74 -5.44 6.09
N LEU A 189 -12.31 -5.50 4.89
CA LEU A 189 -11.75 -4.92 3.68
C LEU A 189 -12.34 -3.54 3.46
N ALA A 190 -11.54 -2.49 3.63
CA ALA A 190 -11.99 -1.13 3.32
C ALA A 190 -12.18 -0.99 1.80
N PRO A 191 -13.39 -0.72 1.30
CA PRO A 191 -13.59 -0.50 -0.13
C PRO A 191 -12.75 0.68 -0.60
N SER A 192 -12.08 0.54 -1.75
CA SER A 192 -11.49 1.70 -2.38
C SER A 192 -12.59 2.63 -2.88
N LYS A 193 -12.33 3.94 -2.90
CA LYS A 193 -13.35 4.97 -3.12
C LYS A 193 -14.03 4.85 -4.48
N GLU A 194 -13.31 4.40 -5.50
CA GLU A 194 -13.80 4.13 -6.85
C GLU A 194 -14.94 3.11 -6.88
N TYR A 195 -14.97 2.12 -5.96
CA TYR A 195 -16.07 1.15 -5.87
C TYR A 195 -17.34 1.77 -5.26
N VAL A 196 -17.20 2.80 -4.42
CA VAL A 196 -18.32 3.50 -3.77
C VAL A 196 -18.88 4.60 -4.68
N PHE A 197 -18.03 5.21 -5.51
CA PHE A 197 -18.36 6.34 -6.41
C PHE A 197 -18.17 5.96 -7.88
N GLN A 198 -18.71 4.81 -8.28
CA GLN A 198 -18.56 4.28 -9.64
C GLN A 198 -19.07 5.24 -10.71
N ASP A 199 -20.14 5.97 -10.45
CA ASP A 199 -20.73 6.95 -11.36
C ASP A 199 -19.88 8.21 -11.53
N TYR A 200 -18.98 8.51 -10.58
CA TYR A 200 -18.04 9.63 -10.65
C TYR A 200 -16.64 9.20 -11.11
N TYR A 201 -16.32 7.91 -11.06
CA TYR A 201 -15.04 7.37 -11.49
C TYR A 201 -14.96 7.34 -13.04
N PRO A 202 -13.82 7.72 -13.65
CA PRO A 202 -13.68 7.75 -15.12
C PRO A 202 -13.62 6.39 -15.82
N HIS A 203 -13.35 5.31 -15.09
CA HIS A 203 -13.27 3.97 -15.67
C HIS A 203 -14.54 3.17 -15.39
N GLU A 204 -14.86 2.21 -16.26
CA GLU A 204 -15.97 1.29 -16.06
C GLU A 204 -15.59 0.13 -15.14
N LEU A 205 -16.52 -0.26 -14.27
CA LEU A 205 -16.33 -1.37 -13.35
C LEU A 205 -16.39 -2.68 -14.13
N SER A 206 -15.40 -3.56 -13.91
CA SER A 206 -15.44 -4.91 -14.44
C SER A 206 -16.09 -5.89 -13.45
N GLU A 207 -16.83 -6.87 -13.97
CA GLU A 207 -17.34 -8.02 -13.20
C GLU A 207 -16.21 -8.93 -12.65
N HIS A 208 -15.01 -8.78 -13.22
CA HIS A 208 -13.80 -9.49 -12.84
C HIS A 208 -12.84 -8.64 -11.99
N ASN A 209 -13.33 -7.60 -11.29
CA ASN A 209 -12.51 -6.83 -10.37
C ASN A 209 -11.96 -7.67 -9.20
N THR A 210 -10.78 -7.32 -8.69
CA THR A 210 -10.08 -8.16 -7.68
C THR A 210 -10.81 -8.25 -6.33
N PRO A 211 -11.44 -7.20 -5.75
CA PRO A 211 -12.24 -7.36 -4.54
C PRO A 211 -13.43 -8.30 -4.74
N GLY A 212 -14.07 -8.25 -5.91
CA GLY A 212 -15.14 -9.18 -6.29
C GLY A 212 -14.65 -10.63 -6.38
N GLN A 213 -13.47 -10.86 -6.95
CA GLN A 213 -12.83 -12.18 -6.98
C GLN A 213 -12.52 -12.69 -5.55
N PHE A 214 -11.96 -11.84 -4.69
CA PHE A 214 -11.70 -12.18 -3.29
C PHE A 214 -12.97 -12.53 -2.51
N MET A 215 -14.04 -11.73 -2.68
CA MET A 215 -15.31 -12.03 -2.01
C MET A 215 -15.98 -13.30 -2.54
N LYS A 216 -15.81 -13.62 -3.84
CA LYS A 216 -16.23 -14.92 -4.40
C LYS A 216 -15.44 -16.08 -3.78
N LEU A 217 -14.13 -15.92 -3.58
CA LEU A 217 -13.26 -16.93 -2.97
C LEU A 217 -13.72 -17.31 -1.54
N PHE A 218 -14.17 -16.31 -0.77
CA PHE A 218 -14.66 -16.51 0.60
C PHE A 218 -16.18 -16.37 0.73
N ASN A 219 -16.93 -16.68 -0.32
CA ASN A 219 -18.37 -16.55 -0.32
C ASN A 219 -19.01 -17.34 0.86
N GLY A 220 -19.85 -16.67 1.64
CA GLY A 220 -20.47 -17.24 2.84
C GLY A 220 -19.61 -17.20 4.12
N HIS A 221 -18.35 -16.73 4.06
CA HIS A 221 -17.51 -16.61 5.23
C HIS A 221 -17.91 -15.39 6.08
N GLN A 222 -18.72 -15.62 7.13
CA GLN A 222 -19.35 -14.56 7.93
C GLN A 222 -18.36 -13.60 8.64
N LYS A 223 -17.09 -14.02 8.80
CA LYS A 223 -16.05 -13.20 9.44
C LYS A 223 -15.35 -12.23 8.51
N ILE A 224 -15.54 -12.35 7.19
CA ILE A 224 -14.93 -11.44 6.20
C ILE A 224 -15.98 -10.44 5.76
N ILE A 225 -15.66 -9.16 5.92
CA ILE A 225 -16.58 -8.06 5.78
C ILE A 225 -16.06 -7.13 4.68
N TYR A 226 -16.89 -6.94 3.66
CA TYR A 226 -16.69 -5.91 2.64
C TYR A 226 -17.90 -4.98 2.69
N PRO A 227 -17.83 -3.86 3.45
CA PRO A 227 -18.98 -3.02 3.78
C PRO A 227 -19.36 -2.06 2.64
N LEU A 228 -19.31 -2.52 1.38
CA LEU A 228 -19.54 -1.68 0.21
C LEU A 228 -20.96 -1.09 0.20
N ASP A 229 -21.98 -1.94 0.34
CA ASP A 229 -23.38 -1.50 0.31
C ASP A 229 -23.71 -0.54 1.46
N LEU A 230 -23.14 -0.79 2.63
CA LEU A 230 -23.29 0.08 3.81
C LEU A 230 -22.74 1.49 3.53
N LEU A 231 -21.60 1.58 2.86
CA LEU A 231 -20.96 2.86 2.54
C LEU A 231 -21.61 3.57 1.35
N ILE A 232 -22.19 2.83 0.40
CA ILE A 232 -22.90 3.41 -0.74
C ILE A 232 -24.15 4.19 -0.30
N GLN A 233 -24.88 3.69 0.71
CA GLN A 233 -26.11 4.32 1.22
C GLN A 233 -25.89 5.78 1.63
N ASP A 234 -24.76 6.06 2.28
CA ASP A 234 -24.38 7.40 2.74
C ASP A 234 -23.04 7.85 2.12
N ARG A 235 -22.82 7.56 0.83
CA ARG A 235 -21.50 7.70 0.18
C ARG A 235 -20.85 9.06 0.36
N GLU A 236 -21.62 10.13 0.17
CA GLU A 236 -21.14 11.53 0.23
C GLU A 236 -20.68 11.92 1.64
N LEU A 237 -21.21 11.24 2.68
CA LEU A 237 -20.77 11.40 4.05
C LEU A 237 -19.66 10.42 4.40
N SER A 238 -19.61 9.27 3.74
CA SER A 238 -18.74 8.13 4.06
C SER A 238 -17.32 8.26 3.52
N TYR A 239 -17.10 9.00 2.43
CA TYR A 239 -15.75 9.25 1.89
C TYR A 239 -15.46 10.72 1.69
N TRP A 240 -14.17 11.01 1.66
CA TRP A 240 -13.70 12.35 1.44
C TRP A 240 -13.40 12.58 -0.04
N LYS A 241 -13.89 13.70 -0.58
CA LYS A 241 -13.75 14.04 -1.99
C LYS A 241 -12.30 14.10 -2.46
N GLY A 242 -11.42 14.65 -1.64
CA GLY A 242 -10.02 14.91 -1.96
C GLY A 242 -9.01 13.95 -1.34
N ASP A 243 -9.44 12.77 -0.85
CA ASP A 243 -8.60 11.81 -0.11
C ASP A 243 -8.96 10.36 -0.44
N THR A 244 -8.05 9.41 -0.26
CA THR A 244 -8.32 7.98 -0.50
C THR A 244 -9.17 7.31 0.59
N HIS A 245 -9.21 7.86 1.80
CA HIS A 245 -9.83 7.22 2.96
C HIS A 245 -11.32 7.56 3.11
N TRP A 246 -12.03 6.71 3.84
CA TRP A 246 -13.34 7.05 4.39
C TRP A 246 -13.23 8.20 5.40
N THR A 247 -14.37 8.83 5.70
CA THR A 247 -14.51 9.79 6.78
C THR A 247 -14.63 9.10 8.14
N ASP A 248 -14.64 9.87 9.22
CA ASP A 248 -15.00 9.31 10.53
C ASP A 248 -16.45 8.82 10.56
N TYR A 249 -17.35 9.36 9.73
CA TYR A 249 -18.73 8.90 9.62
C TYR A 249 -18.81 7.54 8.93
N GLY A 250 -18.13 7.35 7.79
CA GLY A 250 -18.05 6.05 7.13
C GLY A 250 -17.43 4.99 8.05
N ALA A 251 -16.36 5.37 8.75
CA ALA A 251 -15.71 4.51 9.74
C ALA A 251 -16.62 4.17 10.93
N TYR A 252 -17.48 5.09 11.37
CA TYR A 252 -18.46 4.87 12.42
C TYR A 252 -19.56 3.88 12.01
N LEU A 253 -20.04 3.93 10.76
CA LEU A 253 -20.99 2.93 10.25
C LEU A 253 -20.39 1.52 10.34
N ILE A 254 -19.13 1.38 9.93
CA ILE A 254 -18.40 0.10 9.97
C ILE A 254 -18.15 -0.35 11.40
N PHE A 255 -17.80 0.57 12.31
CA PHE A 255 -17.64 0.27 13.73
C PHE A 255 -18.91 -0.37 14.32
N LYS A 256 -20.09 0.18 14.01
CA LYS A 256 -21.37 -0.40 14.48
C LYS A 256 -21.62 -1.79 13.90
N ASP A 257 -21.34 -1.99 12.61
CA ASP A 257 -21.45 -3.30 11.97
C ASP A 257 -20.51 -4.33 12.62
N ILE A 258 -19.26 -3.94 12.90
CA ILE A 258 -18.28 -4.78 13.60
C ILE A 258 -18.79 -5.18 14.99
N LEU A 259 -19.27 -4.24 15.80
CA LEU A 259 -19.81 -4.55 17.13
C LEU A 259 -20.99 -5.51 17.04
N SER A 260 -21.92 -5.28 16.12
CA SER A 260 -23.05 -6.19 15.90
C SER A 260 -22.58 -7.61 15.56
N ARG A 261 -21.55 -7.76 14.74
CA ARG A 261 -20.99 -9.06 14.33
C ARG A 261 -20.22 -9.77 15.44
N PHE A 262 -19.61 -9.01 16.36
CA PHE A 262 -19.08 -9.54 17.61
C PHE A 262 -20.16 -9.79 18.68
N ASN A 263 -21.44 -9.60 18.35
CA ASN A 263 -22.57 -9.70 19.28
C ASN A 263 -22.42 -8.77 20.51
N LEU A 264 -21.80 -7.61 20.29
CA LEU A 264 -21.59 -6.59 21.31
C LEU A 264 -22.70 -5.54 21.27
N PRO A 265 -23.18 -5.06 22.43
CA PRO A 265 -24.26 -4.10 22.48
C PRO A 265 -23.83 -2.75 21.89
N VAL A 266 -24.52 -2.32 20.83
CA VAL A 266 -24.36 -0.98 20.23
C VAL A 266 -25.36 0.02 20.83
N LEU A 267 -26.43 -0.49 21.45
CA LEU A 267 -27.51 0.33 21.98
C LEU A 267 -26.97 1.34 23.00
N ASN A 268 -27.36 2.61 22.83
CA ASN A 268 -26.94 3.75 23.64
C ASN A 268 -25.48 4.19 23.50
N PHE A 269 -24.67 3.60 22.60
CA PHE A 269 -23.31 4.08 22.32
C PHE A 269 -23.32 5.58 21.99
N ASP A 270 -24.19 5.99 21.06
CA ASP A 270 -24.26 7.38 20.60
C ASP A 270 -24.61 8.36 21.73
N LEU A 271 -25.53 7.96 22.61
CA LEU A 271 -25.97 8.78 23.73
C LEU A 271 -24.90 8.85 24.82
N HIS A 272 -24.27 7.73 25.16
CA HIS A 272 -23.26 7.64 26.21
C HIS A 272 -21.96 8.34 25.82
N CYS A 273 -21.52 8.15 24.57
CA CYS A 273 -20.30 8.73 24.05
C CYS A 273 -20.53 10.10 23.39
N HIS A 274 -21.76 10.62 23.43
CA HIS A 274 -22.15 11.88 22.79
C HIS A 274 -21.67 11.98 21.34
N ILE A 275 -21.97 10.99 20.51
CA ILE A 275 -21.47 10.95 19.13
C ILE A 275 -22.12 12.05 18.31
N GLU A 276 -21.29 12.98 17.84
CA GLU A 276 -21.72 14.07 16.95
C GLU A 276 -20.69 14.25 15.83
N PHE A 277 -21.16 14.57 14.63
CA PHE A 277 -20.30 14.82 13.49
C PHE A 277 -20.30 16.30 13.11
N SER A 278 -19.17 16.77 12.61
CA SER A 278 -18.98 18.13 12.11
C SER A 278 -18.30 18.10 10.75
N ILE A 279 -18.49 19.15 9.97
CA ILE A 279 -17.80 19.32 8.68
C ILE A 279 -16.55 20.17 8.92
N LYS A 280 -15.39 19.65 8.54
CA LYS A 280 -14.11 20.37 8.56
C LYS A 280 -13.54 20.47 7.16
N TYR A 281 -13.05 21.64 6.79
CA TYR A 281 -12.32 21.84 5.54
C TYR A 281 -10.84 21.51 5.75
N SER A 282 -10.31 20.55 5.01
CA SER A 282 -8.90 20.13 5.11
C SER A 282 -8.35 19.69 3.74
N ILE A 283 -7.04 19.57 3.63
CA ILE A 283 -6.37 18.97 2.48
C ILE A 283 -6.26 17.47 2.74
N GLY A 284 -6.77 16.65 1.81
CA GLY A 284 -6.62 15.19 1.85
C GLY A 284 -5.39 14.71 1.10
N ASP A 285 -5.05 13.43 1.23
CA ASP A 285 -3.83 12.84 0.68
C ASP A 285 -3.70 12.94 -0.85
N LEU A 286 -4.82 12.88 -1.59
CA LEU A 286 -4.84 13.12 -3.03
C LEU A 286 -4.78 14.61 -3.36
N SER A 287 -5.44 15.45 -2.55
CA SER A 287 -5.39 16.91 -2.73
C SER A 287 -3.99 17.47 -2.49
N GLU A 288 -3.23 16.90 -1.54
CA GLU A 288 -1.85 17.31 -1.23
C GLU A 288 -0.90 17.07 -2.42
N LYS A 289 -1.22 16.09 -3.28
CA LYS A 289 -0.47 15.79 -4.49
C LYS A 289 -0.77 16.75 -5.65
N LEU A 290 -1.77 17.64 -5.49
CA LEU A 290 -2.16 18.61 -6.50
C LEU A 290 -1.82 20.04 -6.04
N PRO A 291 -0.79 20.68 -6.62
CA PRO A 291 -0.40 22.03 -6.26
C PRO A 291 -1.57 23.03 -6.33
N GLY A 292 -1.80 23.76 -5.23
CA GLY A 292 -2.86 24.77 -5.16
C GLY A 292 -4.28 24.23 -5.04
N HIS A 293 -4.47 22.91 -4.91
CA HIS A 293 -5.81 22.33 -4.75
C HIS A 293 -6.47 22.80 -3.44
N PRO A 294 -7.74 23.25 -3.47
CA PRO A 294 -8.38 23.83 -2.30
C PRO A 294 -8.73 22.76 -1.26
N LYS A 295 -8.85 23.20 0.01
CA LYS A 295 -9.38 22.38 1.10
C LYS A 295 -10.77 21.86 0.74
N GLN A 296 -11.00 20.58 0.98
CA GLN A 296 -12.27 19.91 0.75
C GLN A 296 -13.01 19.64 2.07
N PRO A 297 -14.34 19.66 2.09
CA PRO A 297 -15.13 19.32 3.28
C PRO A 297 -14.99 17.82 3.59
N LYS A 298 -14.65 17.48 4.84
CA LYS A 298 -14.80 16.12 5.40
C LYS A 298 -15.76 16.12 6.57
N VAL A 299 -16.56 15.07 6.66
CA VAL A 299 -17.25 14.72 7.89
C VAL A 299 -16.22 14.14 8.87
N GLN A 300 -16.18 14.66 10.09
CA GLN A 300 -15.31 14.16 11.14
C GLN A 300 -16.05 14.13 12.47
N LEU A 301 -15.58 13.29 13.39
CA LEU A 301 -16.09 13.28 14.76
C LEU A 301 -15.83 14.64 15.42
N SER A 302 -16.83 15.15 16.14
CA SER A 302 -16.74 16.41 16.88
C SER A 302 -15.71 16.33 18.01
N GLU A 303 -14.77 17.27 18.04
CA GLU A 303 -13.70 17.34 19.06
C GLU A 303 -14.23 17.67 20.47
N ARG A 304 -15.52 18.03 20.60
CA ARG A 304 -16.15 18.36 21.89
C ARG A 304 -16.39 17.15 22.77
N ASN A 305 -16.46 15.95 22.19
CA ASN A 305 -17.08 14.79 22.85
C ASN A 305 -16.07 13.74 23.30
N CYS A 306 -14.91 13.68 22.66
CA CYS A 306 -13.78 12.87 23.11
C CYS A 306 -12.52 13.34 22.39
N LYS A 307 -11.39 13.36 23.10
CA LYS A 307 -10.09 13.47 22.47
C LYS A 307 -9.41 12.10 22.53
N PRO A 308 -9.39 11.35 21.42
CA PRO A 308 -8.63 10.10 21.29
C PRO A 308 -7.21 10.17 21.88
N SER A 309 -6.55 11.32 21.79
CA SER A 309 -5.21 11.53 22.37
C SER A 309 -5.15 11.45 23.90
N GLU A 310 -6.26 11.67 24.61
CA GLU A 310 -6.31 11.64 26.08
C GLU A 310 -6.33 10.22 26.62
N VAL A 311 -6.74 9.23 25.82
CA VAL A 311 -6.76 7.80 26.19
C VAL A 311 -5.56 7.04 25.64
N VAL A 312 -4.75 7.64 24.76
CA VAL A 312 -3.52 7.02 24.25
C VAL A 312 -2.44 7.06 25.34
N ILE A 313 -1.98 5.89 25.76
CA ILE A 313 -0.95 5.73 26.78
C ILE A 313 0.42 5.37 26.20
N TYR A 314 0.46 4.91 24.95
CA TYR A 314 1.69 4.57 24.24
C TYR A 314 1.54 4.76 22.73
N ASP A 315 2.56 5.32 22.09
CA ASP A 315 2.72 5.39 20.63
C ASP A 315 4.22 5.24 20.33
N ASN A 316 4.59 4.22 19.56
CA ASN A 316 6.00 4.02 19.21
C ASN A 316 6.50 4.99 18.12
N HIS A 317 5.59 5.77 17.52
CA HIS A 317 5.85 6.78 16.50
C HIS A 317 6.57 6.28 15.24
N ILE A 318 6.60 4.97 15.01
CA ILE A 318 7.09 4.41 13.75
C ILE A 318 6.12 4.84 12.62
N PRO A 319 6.60 5.36 11.49
CA PRO A 319 5.74 5.74 10.37
C PRO A 319 5.18 4.51 9.66
N ASN A 320 3.86 4.51 9.40
CA ASN A 320 3.13 3.45 8.67
C ASN A 320 3.34 2.06 9.29
N ASN A 321 3.72 1.05 8.49
CA ASN A 321 3.84 -0.33 8.97
C ASN A 321 4.80 -0.44 10.17
N GLY A 322 4.39 -1.17 11.20
CA GLY A 322 5.12 -1.28 12.46
C GLY A 322 4.79 -0.19 13.48
N ARG A 323 3.93 0.78 13.16
CA ARG A 323 3.38 1.69 14.18
C ARG A 323 2.52 0.91 15.16
N ILE A 324 2.70 1.17 16.45
CA ILE A 324 1.89 0.59 17.52
C ILE A 324 1.36 1.73 18.37
N ILE A 325 0.04 1.76 18.57
CA ILE A 325 -0.65 2.70 19.44
C ILE A 325 -1.47 1.91 20.43
N ILE A 326 -1.35 2.25 21.71
CA ILE A 326 -2.08 1.62 22.81
C ILE A 326 -2.91 2.68 23.50
N SER A 327 -4.15 2.34 23.79
CA SER A 327 -5.07 3.22 24.50
C SER A 327 -5.78 2.49 25.62
N GLU A 328 -6.00 3.20 26.72
CA GLU A 328 -6.77 2.72 27.88
C GLU A 328 -7.88 3.70 28.21
N ASN A 329 -9.10 3.17 28.21
CA ASN A 329 -10.30 3.90 28.61
C ASN A 329 -10.68 3.50 30.04
N THR A 330 -10.73 4.50 30.92
CA THR A 330 -11.08 4.32 32.34
C THR A 330 -12.59 4.21 32.58
N GLN A 331 -13.41 4.55 31.58
CA GLN A 331 -14.87 4.44 31.61
C GLN A 331 -15.40 3.73 30.35
N PRO A 332 -15.05 2.46 30.12
CA PRO A 332 -15.43 1.76 28.91
C PRO A 332 -16.85 1.21 29.00
N LEU A 333 -17.52 1.10 27.85
CA LEU A 333 -18.78 0.35 27.72
C LEU A 333 -18.56 -1.17 27.70
N CYS A 334 -17.36 -1.61 27.31
CA CYS A 334 -16.94 -3.00 27.31
C CYS A 334 -15.61 -3.15 28.07
N SER A 335 -15.60 -3.99 29.12
CA SER A 335 -14.42 -4.21 29.96
C SER A 335 -13.31 -5.04 29.29
N ASP A 336 -13.61 -5.65 28.14
CA ASP A 336 -12.66 -6.44 27.37
C ASP A 336 -11.69 -5.56 26.57
N SER A 337 -10.75 -6.20 25.87
CA SER A 337 -9.79 -5.54 24.98
C SER A 337 -9.97 -5.97 23.52
N ILE A 338 -9.57 -5.08 22.61
CA ILE A 338 -9.50 -5.34 21.18
C ILE A 338 -8.10 -5.05 20.65
N LEU A 339 -7.59 -5.98 19.85
CA LEU A 339 -6.34 -5.86 19.11
C LEU A 339 -6.64 -5.71 17.62
N ILE A 340 -6.11 -4.67 16.99
CA ILE A 340 -6.41 -4.30 15.62
C ILE A 340 -5.12 -4.34 14.81
N PHE A 341 -5.05 -5.23 13.82
CA PHE A 341 -3.98 -5.25 12.81
C PHE A 341 -4.49 -4.53 11.56
N GLY A 342 -4.29 -3.22 11.51
CA GLY A 342 -4.94 -2.32 10.55
C GLY A 342 -3.99 -1.66 9.55
N SER A 343 -4.55 -0.98 8.55
CA SER A 343 -3.84 -0.06 7.67
C SER A 343 -4.20 1.39 8.00
N SER A 344 -3.86 2.34 7.12
CA SER A 344 -4.18 3.76 7.28
C SER A 344 -5.68 4.06 7.46
N SER A 345 -6.58 3.21 6.96
CA SER A 345 -8.03 3.38 7.13
C SER A 345 -8.50 3.05 8.55
N ALA A 346 -7.79 2.20 9.30
CA ALA A 346 -8.16 1.83 10.67
C ALA A 346 -8.17 3.02 11.64
N TYR A 347 -7.36 4.06 11.37
CA TYR A 347 -7.25 5.21 12.27
C TYR A 347 -8.55 6.01 12.43
N ASN A 348 -9.47 5.96 11.46
CA ASN A 348 -10.76 6.62 11.59
C ASN A 348 -11.68 5.87 12.57
N PHE A 349 -11.75 4.54 12.49
CA PHE A 349 -12.62 3.78 13.40
C PHE A 349 -11.99 3.51 14.76
N VAL A 350 -10.65 3.56 14.90
CA VAL A 350 -9.98 3.26 16.18
C VAL A 350 -10.48 4.18 17.28
N LYS A 351 -10.88 5.41 16.93
CA LYS A 351 -11.47 6.42 17.81
C LYS A 351 -12.72 5.91 18.52
N PHE A 352 -13.57 5.17 17.82
CA PHE A 352 -14.80 4.61 18.40
C PHE A 352 -14.50 3.39 19.26
N PHE A 353 -13.55 2.55 18.84
CA PHE A 353 -13.07 1.43 19.67
C PHE A 353 -12.46 1.92 20.97
N GLN A 354 -11.73 3.03 20.95
CA GLN A 354 -11.15 3.68 22.14
C GLN A 354 -12.21 4.18 23.12
N MET A 355 -13.39 4.59 22.63
CA MET A 355 -14.52 4.95 23.50
C MET A 355 -15.26 3.73 24.03
N TYR A 356 -15.21 2.61 23.31
CA TYR A 356 -16.00 1.42 23.63
C TYR A 356 -15.28 0.44 24.57
N PHE A 357 -14.04 0.08 24.25
CA PHE A 357 -13.27 -0.95 24.94
C PHE A 357 -12.36 -0.38 26.03
N ARG A 358 -12.10 -1.17 27.08
CA ARG A 358 -11.16 -0.81 28.14
C ARG A 358 -9.75 -0.60 27.60
N ARG A 359 -9.31 -1.48 26.69
CA ARG A 359 -7.98 -1.42 26.08
C ARG A 359 -8.06 -1.66 24.58
N VAL A 360 -7.40 -0.80 23.82
CA VAL A 360 -7.29 -0.89 22.37
C VAL A 360 -5.83 -0.87 21.99
N VAL A 361 -5.40 -1.87 21.24
CA VAL A 361 -4.07 -1.93 20.64
C VAL A 361 -4.23 -1.87 19.13
N LEU A 362 -3.71 -0.82 18.50
CA LEU A 362 -3.62 -0.71 17.05
C LEU A 362 -2.19 -0.99 16.61
N VAL A 363 -2.02 -2.00 15.77
CA VAL A 363 -0.80 -2.32 15.05
C VAL A 363 -1.03 -2.00 13.58
N HIS A 364 -0.20 -1.13 13.01
CA HIS A 364 -0.24 -0.84 11.58
C HIS A 364 0.50 -1.96 10.84
N SER A 365 -0.24 -2.92 10.30
CA SER A 365 0.30 -4.08 9.56
C SER A 365 -0.63 -4.58 8.45
N ALA A 366 -1.69 -3.83 8.10
CA ALA A 366 -2.59 -4.12 6.99
C ALA A 366 -3.15 -5.57 6.98
N ALA A 367 -3.74 -5.99 8.10
CA ALA A 367 -4.26 -7.34 8.35
C ALA A 367 -3.22 -8.45 8.54
N GLU A 368 -1.92 -8.17 8.51
CA GLU A 368 -0.88 -9.14 8.89
C GLU A 368 -0.79 -9.26 10.41
N LEU A 369 -1.11 -10.45 10.93
CA LEU A 369 -1.13 -10.77 12.35
C LEU A 369 0.28 -11.09 12.87
N ASP A 370 0.62 -10.58 14.04
CA ASP A 370 1.83 -10.92 14.78
C ASP A 370 1.51 -11.80 15.99
N THR A 371 2.07 -13.01 16.01
CA THR A 371 1.77 -14.03 17.03
C THR A 371 2.40 -13.71 18.39
N GLU A 372 3.49 -12.94 18.42
CA GLU A 372 4.11 -12.44 19.65
C GLU A 372 3.15 -11.46 20.34
N ILE A 373 2.58 -10.53 19.56
CA ILE A 373 1.61 -9.55 20.07
C ILE A 373 0.31 -10.22 20.50
N ILE A 374 -0.21 -11.19 19.75
CA ILE A 374 -1.40 -11.97 20.15
C ILE A 374 -1.17 -12.66 21.50
N SER A 375 0.00 -13.30 21.66
CA SER A 375 0.34 -14.04 22.88
C SER A 375 0.52 -13.12 24.09
N HIS A 376 1.05 -11.92 23.86
CA HIS A 376 1.23 -10.89 24.89
C HIS A 376 -0.10 -10.27 25.33
N GLU A 377 -0.87 -9.72 24.39
CA GLU A 377 -2.08 -8.97 24.70
C GLU A 377 -3.26 -9.85 25.11
N LYS A 378 -3.35 -11.08 24.60
CA LYS A 378 -4.45 -12.03 24.87
C LYS A 378 -5.83 -11.38 24.74
N SER A 379 -5.98 -10.52 23.74
CA SER A 379 -7.22 -9.77 23.54
C SER A 379 -8.36 -10.68 23.16
N LYS A 380 -9.55 -10.42 23.73
CA LYS A 380 -10.75 -11.22 23.45
C LYS A 380 -11.23 -11.02 22.01
N TYR A 381 -11.02 -9.82 21.46
CA TYR A 381 -11.40 -9.46 20.10
C TYR A 381 -10.16 -9.10 19.28
N VAL A 382 -10.08 -9.63 18.07
CA VAL A 382 -9.03 -9.32 17.09
C VAL A 382 -9.67 -8.86 15.80
N LEU A 383 -9.28 -7.67 15.33
CA LEU A 383 -9.75 -7.10 14.07
C LEU A 383 -8.59 -7.05 13.08
N LEU A 384 -8.73 -7.77 11.97
CA LEU A 384 -7.84 -7.64 10.83
C LEU A 384 -8.44 -6.60 9.89
N GLN A 385 -7.72 -5.53 9.58
CA GLN A 385 -8.19 -4.54 8.61
C GLN A 385 -7.15 -4.31 7.51
N SER A 386 -7.59 -4.49 6.27
CA SER A 386 -6.82 -4.14 5.10
C SER A 386 -7.64 -3.26 4.16
N ASN A 387 -6.98 -2.52 3.27
CA ASN A 387 -7.67 -1.87 2.17
C ASN A 387 -7.91 -2.92 1.08
N SER A 388 -9.08 -2.89 0.44
CA SER A 388 -9.40 -3.84 -0.64
C SER A 388 -8.35 -3.83 -1.75
N ARG A 389 -7.74 -2.68 -2.06
CA ARG A 389 -6.62 -2.60 -3.01
C ARG A 389 -5.33 -3.33 -2.61
N PHE A 390 -5.18 -3.78 -1.37
CA PHE A 390 -3.98 -4.50 -0.90
C PHE A 390 -4.11 -6.03 -0.99
N ILE A 391 -5.29 -6.56 -1.34
CA ILE A 391 -5.53 -8.01 -1.31
C ILE A 391 -4.76 -8.81 -2.36
N ASN A 392 -4.19 -8.16 -3.37
CA ASN A 392 -3.44 -8.87 -4.42
C ASN A 392 -2.11 -9.43 -3.91
N VAL A 393 -1.64 -8.96 -2.75
CA VAL A 393 -0.48 -9.53 -2.07
C VAL A 393 -0.99 -10.17 -0.80
N ALA A 394 -1.06 -11.50 -0.80
CA ALA A 394 -1.41 -12.24 0.40
C ALA A 394 -0.24 -12.20 1.41
N PRO A 395 -0.52 -12.22 2.72
CA PRO A 395 0.49 -12.57 3.71
C PRO A 395 1.10 -13.92 3.36
N GLU A 396 2.42 -14.09 3.48
CA GLU A 396 3.07 -15.35 3.10
C GLU A 396 2.51 -16.53 3.89
N TYR A 397 2.70 -16.53 5.23
CA TYR A 397 2.19 -17.53 6.15
C TYR A 397 2.04 -16.93 7.55
N LEU A 398 1.16 -17.49 8.39
CA LEU A 398 1.05 -17.04 9.78
C LEU A 398 2.37 -17.35 10.52
N GLY A 399 2.90 -16.35 11.23
CA GLY A 399 4.12 -16.47 12.04
C GLY A 399 5.44 -16.13 11.31
N THR A 400 5.41 -15.85 10.01
CA THR A 400 6.59 -15.28 9.32
C THR A 400 6.67 -13.76 9.49
N HIS A 401 5.50 -13.10 9.57
CA HIS A 401 5.39 -11.69 9.90
C HIS A 401 5.88 -11.42 11.33
N SER A 402 6.75 -10.42 11.48
CA SER A 402 7.23 -9.96 12.78
C SER A 402 7.33 -8.45 12.79
N VAL A 403 6.44 -7.82 13.54
CA VAL A 403 6.39 -6.37 13.77
C VAL A 403 7.70 -5.91 14.41
N ARG A 404 8.24 -6.68 15.37
CA ARG A 404 9.56 -6.42 15.98
C ARG A 404 10.67 -6.35 14.93
N ARG A 405 10.75 -7.33 14.03
CA ARG A 405 11.78 -7.36 12.97
C ARG A 405 11.61 -6.17 12.01
N LEU A 406 10.37 -5.85 11.65
CA LEU A 406 10.05 -4.72 10.79
C LEU A 406 10.45 -3.38 11.43
N ILE A 407 10.12 -3.18 12.71
CA ILE A 407 10.48 -1.97 13.47
C ILE A 407 12.00 -1.80 13.49
N ARG A 408 12.75 -2.85 13.83
CA ARG A 408 14.23 -2.79 13.88
C ARG A 408 14.83 -2.44 12.54
N SER A 409 14.39 -3.11 11.47
CA SER A 409 14.86 -2.83 10.11
C SER A 409 14.55 -1.38 9.68
N LYS A 410 13.42 -0.81 10.11
CA LYS A 410 13.13 0.61 9.86
C LYS A 410 14.07 1.54 10.63
N ILE A 411 14.28 1.28 11.91
CA ILE A 411 15.14 2.12 12.77
C ILE A 411 16.58 2.13 12.26
N GLU A 412 17.10 1.00 11.77
CA GLU A 412 18.42 0.91 11.14
C GLU A 412 18.60 1.86 9.95
N ASN A 413 17.52 2.22 9.27
CA ASN A 413 17.51 3.12 8.12
C ASN A 413 17.14 4.58 8.48
N PHE A 414 16.85 4.87 9.75
CA PHE A 414 16.51 6.23 10.19
C PHE A 414 17.74 7.11 10.38
N SER A 415 17.57 8.40 10.11
CA SER A 415 18.54 9.41 10.48
C SER A 415 18.68 9.49 12.01
N ALA A 416 19.85 9.94 12.48
CA ALA A 416 20.08 10.16 13.91
C ALA A 416 19.05 11.12 14.55
N LEU A 417 18.49 12.05 13.77
CA LEU A 417 17.45 12.97 14.23
C LEU A 417 16.12 12.25 14.46
N GLU A 418 15.72 11.36 13.53
CA GLU A 418 14.50 10.55 13.65
C GLU A 418 14.59 9.60 14.84
N VAL A 419 15.73 8.90 14.99
CA VAL A 419 15.97 8.03 16.14
C VAL A 419 15.89 8.81 17.45
N ARG A 420 16.54 9.97 17.55
CA ARG A 420 16.46 10.83 18.75
C ARG A 420 15.04 11.28 19.04
N LYS A 421 14.25 11.59 18.01
CA LYS A 421 12.85 12.01 18.16
C LYS A 421 12.02 10.88 18.77
N ILE A 422 12.16 9.65 18.27
CA ILE A 422 11.45 8.47 18.79
C ILE A 422 11.87 8.17 20.23
N MET A 423 13.17 8.12 20.51
CA MET A 423 13.69 7.81 21.84
C MET A 423 13.27 8.86 22.88
N LYS A 424 13.30 10.15 22.53
CA LYS A 424 12.85 11.23 23.42
C LYS A 424 11.36 11.14 23.77
N LEU A 425 10.53 10.62 22.87
CA LEU A 425 9.09 10.43 23.10
C LEU A 425 8.80 9.24 24.03
N GLN A 426 9.80 8.41 24.34
CA GLN A 426 9.67 7.22 25.16
C GLN A 426 10.23 7.35 26.57
N ASP A 427 10.90 8.47 26.88
CA ASP A 427 11.49 8.79 28.19
C ASP A 427 10.45 9.02 29.33
N HIS A 428 9.19 8.64 29.14
CA HIS A 428 8.16 8.66 30.17
C HIS A 428 8.15 7.31 30.89
N SER A 429 7.99 7.29 32.22
CA SER A 429 8.07 6.07 33.02
C SER A 429 6.98 5.07 32.61
N LEU A 430 7.33 4.11 31.76
CA LEU A 430 6.44 3.02 31.36
C LEU A 430 6.40 1.98 32.47
N SER A 431 5.20 1.54 32.85
CA SER A 431 4.99 0.51 33.87
C SER A 431 4.21 -0.65 33.29
N GLY A 432 4.66 -1.90 33.48
CA GLY A 432 3.85 -3.08 33.12
C GLY A 432 3.93 -3.46 31.64
N ASN A 433 2.77 -3.60 30.98
CA ASN A 433 2.61 -4.23 29.66
C ASN A 433 3.31 -3.49 28.51
N GLU A 434 3.60 -2.20 28.67
CA GLU A 434 4.22 -1.33 27.66
C GLU A 434 5.74 -1.61 27.50
N THR A 435 6.35 -2.26 28.51
CA THR A 435 7.75 -2.70 28.45
C THR A 435 7.99 -3.70 27.32
N PHE A 436 7.01 -4.56 27.03
CA PHE A 436 7.05 -5.50 25.90
C PHE A 436 7.21 -4.76 24.57
N TYR A 437 6.40 -3.73 24.33
CA TYR A 437 6.45 -2.94 23.10
C TYR A 437 7.70 -2.09 22.99
N THR A 438 8.16 -1.53 24.12
CA THR A 438 9.42 -0.79 24.16
C THR A 438 10.61 -1.69 23.81
N SER A 439 10.56 -2.98 24.18
CA SER A 439 11.60 -3.94 23.80
C SER A 439 11.66 -4.25 22.29
N MET A 440 10.64 -3.86 21.52
CA MET A 440 10.58 -4.08 20.07
C MET A 440 11.38 -3.07 19.25
N LEU A 441 11.69 -1.92 19.86
CA LEU A 441 12.57 -0.89 19.32
C LEU A 441 14.03 -1.31 19.48
#